data_AF-A0A381ZUS5-F1
#
_entry.id   AF-A0A381ZUS5-F1
#
_cell.length_a   1.000
_cell.length_b   1.000
_cell.length_c   1.000
_cell.angle_alpha   90.00
_cell.angle_beta   90.00
_cell.angle_gamma   90.00
#
_symmetry.space_group_name_H-M   'P 1'
#
loop_
_entity.id
_entity.type
_entity.pdbx_description
1 polymer ?
#
loop_
_entity_poly.entity_id
_entity_poly.type
_entity_poly.pdbx_seq_one_letter_code
_entity_poly.pdbx_strand_id
1 'polypeptide(L)'
;MSNETIKQAKDAVLDRISALAEDANTDASDTILLTDALTTVNDGVDETTAIKPAPDYHYRNTRPEYGIWSSHHSHGGGITIIDEMAYPIRQRGYWHSSYEDTADGGWNGVYCGGMKEQWAGNNCYYRCNDHAPSGTDCYLSGTTSVGELGHYRMIVGYRSLETIRVAGWADNYRTENFYAGNAELDDRECYLKYQDQTVHLRMRHLAYDQTALSSYDTTNNTNNNRGGVSYNKAIAELVVLNRKLTTNTYTIKLFKNITEINRKTNLDTVLAAAVSGGNSVALDYTHADGYDAGNLETYENNKIVLCDDKTMFVTTHQPSNYLHIAQLTRDVSDTTLSYGNHAQRQVGSPTYGQSNNAGHGHMLVQSRDKKNIFLFCPYYQYQRGMVSYIVCKDRSEYKEGFVWENTTYGANVGPYGDRGFAISRNHNWDWPGSQSVVCMIQKETDGTWIETDTGGQMDNNSWWTTMYPCLVPLNY
;
A
#
# COMPACT_ATOMS: atom_id res chain seq x y z
N MET A 1 30.58 3.98 -15.41
CA MET A 1 30.01 2.74 -15.98
C MET A 1 29.52 3.10 -17.38
N SER A 2 29.94 2.40 -18.43
CA SER A 2 29.40 2.63 -19.77
C SER A 2 27.93 2.21 -19.75
N ASN A 3 27.01 3.14 -20.00
CA ASN A 3 25.58 2.84 -20.03
C ASN A 3 25.32 1.81 -21.13
N GLU A 4 24.81 0.63 -20.75
CA GLU A 4 24.32 -0.33 -21.73
C GLU A 4 23.18 0.31 -22.53
N THR A 5 23.29 0.25 -23.86
CA THR A 5 22.28 0.75 -24.79
C THR A 5 21.23 -0.33 -25.04
N ILE A 6 20.00 0.05 -25.42
CA ILE A 6 18.97 -0.92 -25.86
C ILE A 6 19.53 -1.86 -26.92
N LYS A 7 20.41 -1.35 -27.79
CA LYS A 7 21.16 -2.14 -28.76
C LYS A 7 21.97 -3.28 -28.12
N GLN A 8 22.68 -3.04 -27.02
CA GLN A 8 23.50 -4.08 -26.38
C GLN A 8 22.65 -5.17 -25.70
N ALA A 9 21.52 -4.82 -25.07
CA ALA A 9 20.58 -5.84 -24.58
C ALA A 9 19.89 -6.59 -25.71
N LYS A 10 19.57 -5.91 -26.81
CA LYS A 10 19.05 -6.53 -28.03
C LYS A 10 20.03 -7.52 -28.62
N ASP A 11 21.30 -7.14 -28.76
CA ASP A 11 22.37 -8.02 -29.25
C ASP A 11 22.53 -9.23 -28.31
N ALA A 12 22.47 -9.04 -26.99
CA ALA A 12 22.51 -10.16 -26.03
C ALA A 12 21.29 -11.11 -26.11
N VAL A 13 20.10 -10.58 -26.41
CA VAL A 13 18.90 -11.40 -26.65
C VAL A 13 19.01 -12.15 -27.98
N LEU A 14 19.50 -11.49 -29.04
CA LEU A 14 19.75 -12.11 -30.35
C LEU A 14 20.79 -13.23 -30.26
N ASP A 15 21.86 -13.02 -29.50
CA ASP A 15 22.88 -14.05 -29.25
C ASP A 15 22.28 -15.26 -28.52
N ARG A 16 21.37 -15.00 -27.57
CA ARG A 16 20.69 -16.07 -26.81
C ARG A 16 19.66 -16.82 -27.65
N ILE A 17 18.96 -16.14 -28.55
CA ILE A 17 18.06 -16.77 -29.53
C ILE A 17 18.87 -17.59 -30.54
N SER A 18 20.01 -17.07 -30.99
CA SER A 18 20.91 -17.80 -31.91
C SER A 18 21.46 -19.06 -31.25
N ALA A 19 21.87 -18.99 -29.98
CA ALA A 19 22.29 -20.15 -29.22
C ALA A 19 21.16 -21.18 -29.00
N LEU A 20 19.91 -20.73 -28.86
CA LEU A 20 18.72 -21.61 -28.77
C LEU A 20 18.36 -22.25 -30.11
N ALA A 21 18.59 -21.55 -31.23
CA ALA A 21 18.39 -22.08 -32.58
C ALA A 21 19.45 -23.12 -32.98
N GLU A 22 20.62 -23.09 -32.35
CA GLU A 22 21.69 -24.08 -32.50
C GLU A 22 21.50 -25.32 -31.60
N ASP A 23 20.56 -25.28 -30.65
CA ASP A 23 20.18 -26.45 -29.84
C ASP A 23 19.36 -27.44 -30.69
N ALA A 24 19.83 -28.69 -30.76
CA ALA A 24 19.24 -29.75 -31.59
C ALA A 24 17.80 -30.14 -31.19
N ASN A 25 17.27 -29.59 -30.09
CA ASN A 25 15.92 -29.88 -29.57
C ASN A 25 14.89 -28.76 -29.80
N THR A 26 15.26 -27.64 -30.44
CA THR A 26 14.35 -26.52 -30.68
C THR A 26 13.61 -26.70 -32.01
N ASP A 27 12.27 -26.66 -32.00
CA ASP A 27 11.46 -26.87 -33.20
C ASP A 27 11.47 -25.61 -34.09
N ALA A 28 11.57 -25.78 -35.41
CA ALA A 28 11.84 -24.69 -36.35
C ALA A 28 10.75 -23.59 -36.37
N SER A 29 9.53 -23.92 -35.93
CA SER A 29 8.42 -22.98 -35.80
C SER A 29 8.60 -21.98 -34.66
N ASP A 30 9.22 -22.41 -33.55
CA ASP A 30 9.38 -21.57 -32.36
C ASP A 30 10.44 -20.49 -32.60
N THR A 31 11.48 -20.83 -33.37
CA THR A 31 12.52 -19.88 -33.78
C THR A 31 11.96 -18.78 -34.70
N ILE A 32 11.04 -19.14 -35.61
CA ILE A 32 10.39 -18.18 -36.53
C ILE A 32 9.46 -17.23 -35.75
N LEU A 33 8.64 -17.76 -34.84
CA LEU A 33 7.73 -16.95 -34.02
C LEU A 33 8.48 -15.98 -33.09
N LEU A 34 9.61 -16.41 -32.53
CA LEU A 34 10.47 -15.55 -31.71
C LEU A 34 11.14 -14.44 -32.54
N THR A 35 11.56 -14.75 -33.77
CA THR A 35 12.17 -13.78 -34.69
C THR A 35 11.14 -12.75 -35.17
N ASP A 36 9.91 -13.16 -35.49
CA ASP A 36 8.82 -12.27 -35.89
C ASP A 36 8.33 -11.39 -34.73
N ALA A 37 8.23 -11.93 -33.52
CA ALA A 37 7.91 -11.16 -32.32
C ALA A 37 8.97 -10.09 -32.06
N LEU A 38 10.26 -10.41 -32.23
CA LEU A 38 11.35 -9.46 -32.07
C LEU A 38 11.35 -8.39 -33.17
N THR A 39 11.01 -8.77 -34.41
CA THR A 39 10.85 -7.83 -35.54
C THR A 39 9.70 -6.85 -35.29
N THR A 40 8.61 -7.32 -34.67
CA THR A 40 7.47 -6.48 -34.28
C THR A 40 7.83 -5.50 -33.15
N VAL A 41 8.68 -5.90 -32.20
CA VAL A 41 9.24 -5.01 -31.18
C VAL A 41 10.21 -3.98 -31.78
N ASN A 42 10.84 -4.32 -32.91
CA ASN A 42 11.86 -3.51 -33.59
C ASN A 42 11.32 -2.21 -34.22
N ASP A 43 10.05 -2.19 -34.63
CA ASP A 43 9.47 -1.05 -35.36
C ASP A 43 9.08 0.14 -34.43
N GLY A 44 9.22 -0.01 -33.11
CA GLY A 44 8.73 0.98 -32.13
C GLY A 44 9.76 1.57 -31.15
N VAL A 45 11.03 1.14 -31.18
CA VAL A 45 12.01 1.49 -30.13
C VAL A 45 13.23 2.21 -30.70
N ASP A 46 13.54 3.41 -30.19
CA ASP A 46 14.77 4.14 -30.52
C ASP A 46 15.98 3.45 -29.86
N GLU A 47 16.75 2.73 -30.68
CA GLU A 47 17.91 1.91 -30.29
C GLU A 47 19.07 2.72 -29.69
N THR A 48 19.06 4.05 -29.80
CA THR A 48 20.06 4.94 -29.19
C THR A 48 19.79 5.24 -27.71
N THR A 49 18.60 4.86 -27.23
CA THR A 49 18.21 5.04 -25.83
C THR A 49 19.03 4.10 -24.93
N ALA A 50 19.61 4.65 -23.86
CA ALA A 50 20.27 3.86 -22.84
C ALA A 50 19.23 3.07 -22.01
N ILE A 51 19.54 1.82 -21.61
CA ILE A 51 18.67 0.96 -20.79
C ILE A 51 18.44 1.59 -19.40
N LYS A 52 19.42 2.36 -18.95
CA LYS A 52 19.31 3.33 -17.87
C LYS A 52 20.04 4.58 -18.34
N PRO A 53 19.35 5.61 -18.86
CA PRO A 53 20.03 6.86 -19.15
C PRO A 53 20.71 7.36 -17.87
N ALA A 54 21.84 8.06 -18.04
CA ALA A 54 22.40 8.84 -16.94
C ALA A 54 21.29 9.77 -16.40
N PRO A 55 21.37 10.24 -15.13
CA PRO A 55 20.33 11.06 -14.48
C PRO A 55 20.13 12.47 -15.09
N ASP A 56 20.26 12.60 -16.40
CA ASP A 56 19.79 13.72 -17.20
C ASP A 56 18.27 13.64 -17.34
N TYR A 57 17.61 13.90 -16.21
CA TYR A 57 16.33 14.58 -16.09
C TYR A 57 15.26 14.17 -17.11
N HIS A 58 14.45 13.19 -16.71
CA HIS A 58 13.30 12.75 -17.47
C HIS A 58 12.25 13.88 -17.58
N TYR A 59 11.85 14.18 -18.83
CA TYR A 59 10.81 15.16 -19.16
C TYR A 59 9.40 14.57 -19.02
N ARG A 60 8.40 15.48 -18.88
CA ARG A 60 6.93 15.37 -18.72
C ARG A 60 6.14 14.15 -19.23
N ASN A 61 6.72 13.24 -20.01
CA ASN A 61 6.04 12.09 -20.58
C ASN A 61 6.21 10.79 -19.76
N THR A 62 7.04 10.79 -18.70
CA THR A 62 7.13 9.64 -17.80
C THR A 62 5.93 9.59 -16.85
N ARG A 63 5.38 8.39 -16.64
CA ARG A 63 4.28 8.15 -15.71
C ARG A 63 4.79 8.40 -14.29
N PRO A 64 4.18 9.32 -13.52
CA PRO A 64 4.59 9.49 -12.14
C PRO A 64 4.25 8.25 -11.30
N GLU A 65 5.07 7.94 -10.31
CA GLU A 65 4.88 6.76 -9.47
C GLU A 65 4.39 7.10 -8.07
N TYR A 66 5.10 8.02 -7.44
CA TYR A 66 4.84 8.54 -6.11
C TYR A 66 5.45 9.93 -5.98
N GLY A 67 5.07 10.65 -4.93
CA GLY A 67 5.71 11.89 -4.53
C GLY A 67 6.41 11.75 -3.19
N ILE A 68 7.45 12.54 -2.99
CA ILE A 68 8.09 12.75 -1.70
C ILE A 68 7.85 14.20 -1.31
N TRP A 69 7.04 14.40 -0.27
CA TRP A 69 6.76 15.73 0.24
C TRP A 69 7.67 16.08 1.39
N SER A 70 8.08 17.35 1.48
CA SER A 70 8.89 17.86 2.59
C SER A 70 8.56 19.33 2.89
N SER A 71 8.64 19.73 4.16
CA SER A 71 8.48 21.13 4.61
C SER A 71 9.45 21.48 5.73
N HIS A 72 9.63 22.78 5.96
CA HIS A 72 10.34 23.32 7.12
C HIS A 72 9.36 23.87 8.16
N HIS A 73 9.81 23.95 9.41
CA HIS A 73 9.03 24.19 10.63
C HIS A 73 8.23 25.52 10.69
N SER A 74 8.32 26.38 9.68
CA SER A 74 7.69 27.71 9.67
C SER A 74 7.48 28.31 8.28
N HIS A 75 7.98 27.69 7.21
CA HIS A 75 8.03 28.30 5.88
C HIS A 75 7.80 27.22 4.85
N GLY A 76 6.68 27.25 4.12
CA GLY A 76 6.40 26.48 2.91
C GLY A 76 6.62 24.95 2.93
N GLY A 77 6.07 24.25 1.94
CA GLY A 77 6.37 22.85 1.70
C GLY A 77 6.32 22.55 0.22
N GLY A 78 7.05 21.52 -0.21
CA GLY A 78 7.16 21.13 -1.61
C GLY A 78 7.10 19.62 -1.79
N ILE A 79 6.59 19.19 -2.94
CA ILE A 79 6.62 17.79 -3.34
C ILE A 79 7.54 17.58 -4.54
N THR A 80 8.40 16.57 -4.44
CA THR A 80 9.19 16.04 -5.55
C THR A 80 8.45 14.84 -6.10
N ILE A 81 8.10 14.87 -7.38
CA ILE A 81 7.44 13.76 -8.06
C ILE A 81 8.50 12.82 -8.64
N ILE A 82 8.31 11.52 -8.45
CA ILE A 82 9.25 10.47 -8.86
C ILE A 82 8.61 9.61 -9.96
N ASP A 83 9.40 9.15 -10.94
CA ASP A 83 8.95 8.27 -12.04
C ASP A 83 9.19 6.77 -11.78
N GLU A 84 8.88 5.95 -12.78
CA GLU A 84 9.01 4.47 -12.80
C GLU A 84 10.44 3.94 -12.67
N MET A 85 11.44 4.80 -12.84
CA MET A 85 12.84 4.47 -12.65
C MET A 85 13.36 4.97 -11.31
N ALA A 86 12.46 5.45 -10.45
CA ALA A 86 12.76 6.12 -9.20
C ALA A 86 13.58 7.42 -9.37
N TYR A 87 13.48 8.08 -10.52
CA TYR A 87 14.12 9.38 -10.76
C TYR A 87 13.18 10.55 -10.51
N PRO A 88 13.70 11.68 -9.98
CA PRO A 88 12.91 12.89 -9.84
C PRO A 88 12.54 13.45 -11.21
N ILE A 89 11.23 13.59 -11.46
CA ILE A 89 10.72 14.32 -12.62
C ILE A 89 11.03 15.79 -12.41
N ARG A 90 11.81 16.40 -13.30
CA ARG A 90 12.16 17.83 -13.26
C ARG A 90 10.93 18.71 -13.58
N GLN A 91 10.07 18.87 -12.60
CA GLN A 91 9.20 20.03 -12.44
C GLN A 91 9.68 20.68 -11.15
N ARG A 92 10.25 21.89 -11.23
CA ARG A 92 10.69 22.64 -10.04
C ARG A 92 9.55 22.62 -9.03
N GLY A 93 9.85 22.17 -7.81
CA GLY A 93 8.90 21.70 -6.80
C GLY A 93 7.57 22.45 -6.76
N TYR A 94 6.48 21.70 -6.56
CA TYR A 94 5.16 22.28 -6.41
C TYR A 94 5.01 22.77 -4.97
N TRP A 95 5.00 24.09 -4.80
CA TRP A 95 4.89 24.75 -3.50
C TRP A 95 3.43 24.80 -3.05
N HIS A 96 3.18 24.31 -1.84
CA HIS A 96 1.95 24.59 -1.10
C HIS A 96 2.26 25.65 -0.05
N SER A 97 1.49 26.74 -0.04
CA SER A 97 1.48 27.69 1.06
C SER A 97 0.46 27.24 2.10
N SER A 98 0.90 27.03 3.32
CA SER A 98 0.03 26.97 4.49
C SER A 98 0.10 28.29 5.26
N TYR A 99 -1.00 28.65 5.90
CA TYR A 99 -1.39 30.03 6.20
C TYR A 99 -0.60 30.66 7.37
N GLU A 100 0.57 31.25 7.12
CA GLU A 100 1.15 32.30 7.97
C GLU A 100 1.91 33.42 7.22
N ASP A 101 2.05 33.40 5.90
CA ASP A 101 2.52 34.59 5.17
C ASP A 101 1.32 35.40 4.68
N THR A 102 1.08 36.53 5.35
CA THR A 102 0.27 37.60 4.82
C THR A 102 0.74 37.95 3.40
N ALA A 103 -0.15 37.76 2.44
CA ALA A 103 -0.06 38.15 1.03
C ALA A 103 0.68 37.19 0.07
N ASP A 104 -0.09 36.78 -0.95
CA ASP A 104 0.33 36.39 -2.30
C ASP A 104 1.14 35.10 -2.51
N GLY A 105 0.42 34.05 -2.94
CA GLY A 105 1.04 32.94 -3.68
C GLY A 105 0.27 31.61 -3.67
N GLY A 106 -0.94 31.56 -4.22
CA GLY A 106 -1.56 30.29 -4.59
C GLY A 106 -0.93 29.79 -5.89
N TRP A 107 -0.03 28.81 -5.82
CA TRP A 107 0.67 28.29 -7.00
C TRP A 107 0.05 26.97 -7.46
N ASN A 108 -0.68 27.03 -8.58
CA ASN A 108 -1.39 25.92 -9.20
C ASN A 108 -0.47 25.12 -10.14
N GLY A 109 -0.53 23.79 -10.04
CA GLY A 109 0.19 22.85 -10.90
C GLY A 109 -0.71 21.68 -11.29
N VAL A 110 -0.38 20.98 -12.38
CA VAL A 110 -1.22 19.85 -12.87
C VAL A 110 -1.37 18.75 -11.81
N TYR A 111 -0.35 18.60 -10.94
CA TYR A 111 -0.32 17.70 -9.78
C TYR A 111 -0.26 18.45 -8.43
N CYS A 112 -0.76 19.69 -8.35
CA CYS A 112 -0.84 20.39 -7.05
C CYS A 112 -1.81 19.67 -6.12
N GLY A 113 -1.51 19.64 -4.83
CA GLY A 113 -2.29 18.99 -3.78
C GLY A 113 -2.63 19.94 -2.63
N GLY A 114 -3.80 19.78 -2.03
CA GLY A 114 -4.20 20.50 -0.83
C GLY A 114 -3.78 19.77 0.46
N MET A 115 -3.46 20.52 1.51
CA MET A 115 -3.24 19.99 2.86
C MET A 115 -4.34 20.42 3.81
N LYS A 116 -4.69 19.55 4.76
CA LYS A 116 -5.73 19.81 5.76
C LYS A 116 -5.13 20.36 7.07
N GLU A 117 -5.54 21.57 7.46
CA GLU A 117 -4.77 22.46 8.37
C GLU A 117 -5.25 22.57 9.84
N GLN A 118 -6.18 21.76 10.39
CA GLN A 118 -6.66 22.06 11.76
C GLN A 118 -6.93 20.86 12.67
N TRP A 119 -6.32 20.89 13.86
CA TRP A 119 -6.64 20.06 15.02
C TRP A 119 -7.08 20.93 16.19
N ALA A 120 -8.32 20.76 16.65
CA ALA A 120 -8.81 21.25 17.95
C ALA A 120 -8.44 22.71 18.34
N GLY A 121 -8.48 23.65 17.38
CA GLY A 121 -8.17 25.06 17.65
C GLY A 121 -6.68 25.37 17.87
N ASN A 122 -5.80 24.38 17.74
CA ASN A 122 -4.37 24.57 17.68
C ASN A 122 -3.93 24.53 16.22
N ASN A 123 -3.07 25.45 15.80
CA ASN A 123 -2.41 25.33 14.51
C ASN A 123 -1.65 24.00 14.59
N CYS A 124 -2.06 23.01 13.79
CA CYS A 124 -1.20 21.87 13.51
C CYS A 124 -0.01 22.47 12.80
N TYR A 125 1.01 22.88 13.55
CA TYR A 125 2.28 23.19 12.93
C TYR A 125 2.60 22.00 12.05
N TYR A 126 3.00 22.25 10.80
CA TYR A 126 3.65 21.29 9.93
C TYR A 126 5.05 20.98 10.49
N ARG A 127 5.08 20.66 11.78
CA ARG A 127 6.18 20.08 12.49
C ARG A 127 6.31 18.70 11.88
N CYS A 128 7.01 18.66 10.76
CA CYS A 128 8.12 17.74 10.60
C CYS A 128 9.14 18.04 11.73
N ASN A 129 8.72 18.01 13.00
CA ASN A 129 9.62 18.08 14.14
C ASN A 129 10.41 16.80 14.15
N ASP A 130 11.45 16.83 14.96
CA ASP A 130 12.74 16.34 14.52
C ASP A 130 12.85 14.79 14.47
N HIS A 131 11.76 14.12 14.85
CA HIS A 131 11.57 12.70 15.13
C HIS A 131 10.04 12.48 15.16
N ALA A 132 9.52 11.27 15.41
CA ALA A 132 8.15 11.17 15.92
C ALA A 132 8.17 11.35 17.45
N PRO A 133 7.99 12.55 18.04
CA PRO A 133 8.16 12.77 19.48
C PRO A 133 7.10 12.03 20.31
N SER A 134 7.38 11.91 21.61
CA SER A 134 6.48 11.30 22.57
C SER A 134 5.27 12.20 22.84
N GLY A 135 4.13 11.95 22.18
CA GLY A 135 2.89 12.72 22.40
C GLY A 135 1.80 12.46 21.36
N THR A 136 0.63 13.08 21.57
CA THR A 136 -0.60 13.00 20.74
C THR A 136 -0.59 13.93 19.51
N ASP A 137 0.59 14.23 18.99
CA ASP A 137 0.76 15.22 17.92
C ASP A 137 0.68 14.59 16.51
N CYS A 138 0.42 15.45 15.54
CA CYS A 138 -0.03 15.12 14.20
C CYS A 138 1.10 15.03 13.16
N TYR A 139 1.94 14.01 13.21
CA TYR A 139 3.09 13.88 12.31
C TYR A 139 2.73 13.17 10.99
N LEU A 140 3.13 13.75 9.85
CA LEU A 140 2.90 13.21 8.50
C LEU A 140 3.92 12.11 8.12
N SER A 141 5.06 12.06 8.84
CA SER A 141 6.17 11.15 8.60
C SER A 141 6.13 9.85 9.43
N GLY A 142 5.08 9.63 10.22
CA GLY A 142 4.95 8.41 11.02
C GLY A 142 4.54 7.20 10.17
N THR A 143 4.95 5.99 10.56
CA THR A 143 4.72 4.76 9.76
C THR A 143 3.26 4.56 9.31
N THR A 144 2.30 4.81 10.19
CA THR A 144 0.85 4.64 9.95
C THR A 144 0.17 5.90 9.42
N SER A 145 0.95 6.84 8.88
CA SER A 145 0.44 8.01 8.16
C SER A 145 -0.03 7.67 6.74
N VAL A 146 0.45 6.57 6.18
CA VAL A 146 0.00 6.08 4.88
C VAL A 146 -0.67 4.72 5.05
N GLY A 147 -1.67 4.45 4.23
CA GLY A 147 -2.29 3.14 4.06
C GLY A 147 -2.84 3.00 2.64
N GLU A 148 -3.73 2.03 2.44
CA GLU A 148 -4.34 1.70 1.14
C GLU A 148 -4.93 2.90 0.39
N LEU A 149 -5.51 3.85 1.11
CA LEU A 149 -6.13 5.04 0.52
C LEU A 149 -5.11 6.15 0.25
N GLY A 150 -3.86 5.95 0.64
CA GLY A 150 -2.80 6.94 0.57
C GLY A 150 -2.60 7.65 1.90
N HIS A 151 -2.05 8.86 1.81
CA HIS A 151 -1.65 9.62 2.99
C HIS A 151 -2.86 10.26 3.68
N TYR A 152 -3.00 10.07 5.00
CA TYR A 152 -4.19 10.47 5.75
C TYR A 152 -4.49 11.98 5.83
N ARG A 153 -3.52 12.83 5.49
CA ARG A 153 -3.62 14.30 5.50
C ARG A 153 -3.22 14.99 4.20
N MET A 154 -2.77 14.23 3.21
CA MET A 154 -2.24 14.78 1.97
C MET A 154 -2.95 14.16 0.79
N ILE A 155 -3.48 15.00 -0.10
CA ILE A 155 -4.13 14.58 -1.32
C ILE A 155 -3.37 15.24 -2.47
N VAL A 156 -2.76 14.43 -3.34
CA VAL A 156 -1.98 14.88 -4.49
C VAL A 156 -2.41 14.07 -5.71
N GLY A 157 -2.60 14.72 -6.86
CA GLY A 157 -3.01 14.05 -8.10
C GLY A 157 -3.33 15.01 -9.24
N TYR A 158 -3.58 14.45 -10.43
CA TYR A 158 -3.97 15.22 -11.62
C TYR A 158 -5.33 15.90 -11.37
N ARG A 159 -5.37 17.25 -11.41
CA ARG A 159 -6.57 18.04 -11.03
C ARG A 159 -7.06 17.75 -9.60
N SER A 160 -6.14 17.56 -8.64
CA SER A 160 -6.59 17.46 -7.26
C SER A 160 -7.40 18.72 -6.93
N LEU A 161 -8.67 18.52 -6.59
CA LEU A 161 -9.56 19.61 -6.23
C LEU A 161 -8.97 20.24 -4.96
N GLU A 162 -8.92 21.58 -4.92
CA GLU A 162 -8.62 22.32 -3.69
C GLU A 162 -9.43 21.70 -2.56
N THR A 163 -8.74 21.10 -1.60
CA THR A 163 -9.42 20.49 -0.45
C THR A 163 -10.07 21.62 0.32
N ILE A 164 -11.39 21.72 0.21
CA ILE A 164 -12.21 22.61 1.02
C ILE A 164 -11.83 22.33 2.48
N ARG A 165 -11.56 23.40 3.24
CA ARG A 165 -11.17 23.38 4.65
C ARG A 165 -12.27 22.72 5.49
N VAL A 166 -12.29 21.39 5.60
CA VAL A 166 -13.29 20.67 6.43
C VAL A 166 -12.72 20.42 7.82
N ALA A 167 -12.97 21.34 8.75
CA ALA A 167 -12.50 21.25 10.15
C ALA A 167 -12.87 19.91 10.82
N GLY A 168 -11.92 19.26 11.50
CA GLY A 168 -12.19 18.19 12.48
C GLY A 168 -12.06 16.72 12.03
N TRP A 169 -11.80 16.42 10.75
CA TRP A 169 -12.00 15.04 10.23
C TRP A 169 -10.78 14.35 9.57
N ALA A 170 -9.54 14.76 9.87
CA ALA A 170 -8.35 14.10 9.31
C ALA A 170 -8.19 12.66 9.84
N ASP A 171 -8.59 12.44 11.08
CA ASP A 171 -8.56 11.12 11.72
C ASP A 171 -9.54 10.13 11.09
N ASN A 172 -10.59 10.62 10.42
CA ASN A 172 -11.51 9.76 9.70
C ASN A 172 -10.83 9.04 8.55
N TYR A 173 -9.97 9.71 7.77
CA TYR A 173 -9.30 9.07 6.64
C TYR A 173 -8.27 8.04 7.10
N ARG A 174 -7.56 8.34 8.19
CA ARG A 174 -6.70 7.35 8.86
C ARG A 174 -7.52 6.17 9.37
N THR A 175 -8.65 6.45 10.02
CA THR A 175 -9.60 5.43 10.50
C THR A 175 -10.13 4.58 9.35
N GLU A 176 -10.38 5.19 8.20
CA GLU A 176 -10.80 4.51 7.00
C GLU A 176 -9.72 3.55 6.47
N ASN A 177 -8.44 3.93 6.55
CA ASN A 177 -7.32 3.02 6.24
C ASN A 177 -7.25 1.81 7.20
N PHE A 178 -7.61 1.95 8.47
CA PHE A 178 -7.72 0.80 9.39
C PHE A 178 -8.82 -0.18 8.98
N TYR A 179 -9.85 0.26 8.27
CA TYR A 179 -10.94 -0.61 7.82
C TYR A 179 -10.85 -1.01 6.35
N ALA A 180 -9.91 -0.43 5.61
CA ALA A 180 -9.64 -0.81 4.24
C ALA A 180 -9.21 -2.28 4.18
N GLY A 181 -9.90 -3.03 3.33
CA GLY A 181 -9.49 -4.36 2.91
C GLY A 181 -8.70 -4.33 1.62
N ASN A 182 -8.32 -5.51 1.12
CA ASN A 182 -7.72 -5.66 -0.20
C ASN A 182 -8.74 -6.24 -1.17
N ALA A 183 -8.81 -5.74 -2.40
CA ALA A 183 -9.84 -6.16 -3.32
C ALA A 183 -9.41 -5.98 -4.77
N GLU A 184 -9.52 -7.05 -5.56
CA GLU A 184 -9.32 -7.03 -7.01
C GLU A 184 -10.50 -6.40 -7.75
N LEU A 185 -10.81 -5.14 -7.44
CA LEU A 185 -11.88 -4.38 -8.09
C LEU A 185 -11.47 -3.98 -9.52
N ASP A 186 -12.42 -3.71 -10.40
CA ASP A 186 -12.08 -3.20 -11.73
C ASP A 186 -11.78 -1.71 -11.73
N ASP A 187 -12.55 -0.95 -10.95
CA ASP A 187 -12.36 0.49 -10.80
C ASP A 187 -11.29 0.80 -9.74
N ARG A 188 -10.20 1.45 -10.16
CA ARG A 188 -9.12 1.91 -9.26
C ARG A 188 -9.59 2.96 -8.26
N GLU A 189 -10.61 3.74 -8.62
CA GLU A 189 -11.23 4.73 -7.75
C GLU A 189 -12.06 4.13 -6.61
N CYS A 190 -12.26 2.81 -6.60
CA CYS A 190 -13.01 2.10 -5.56
C CYS A 190 -12.10 1.27 -4.63
N TYR A 191 -12.64 0.96 -3.45
CA TYR A 191 -12.08 0.00 -2.51
C TYR A 191 -13.19 -0.65 -1.68
N LEU A 192 -12.86 -1.75 -1.00
CA LEU A 192 -13.72 -2.38 -0.01
C LEU A 192 -13.28 -2.02 1.40
N LYS A 193 -14.27 -1.80 2.25
CA LYS A 193 -14.11 -1.59 3.68
C LYS A 193 -14.94 -2.61 4.43
N TYR A 194 -14.44 -3.08 5.58
CA TYR A 194 -15.21 -3.88 6.51
C TYR A 194 -15.24 -3.26 7.90
N GLN A 195 -16.44 -2.96 8.38
CA GLN A 195 -16.66 -2.37 9.69
C GLN A 195 -18.02 -2.82 10.22
N ASP A 196 -18.11 -3.15 11.51
CA ASP A 196 -19.37 -3.44 12.20
C ASP A 196 -20.24 -4.46 11.46
N GLN A 197 -19.62 -5.59 11.08
CA GLN A 197 -20.19 -6.66 10.25
C GLN A 197 -20.62 -6.32 8.82
N THR A 198 -20.36 -5.09 8.37
CA THR A 198 -20.83 -4.61 7.08
C THR A 198 -19.66 -4.49 6.10
N VAL A 199 -19.83 -5.03 4.89
CA VAL A 199 -18.94 -4.74 3.77
C VAL A 199 -19.46 -3.50 3.07
N HIS A 200 -18.59 -2.54 2.82
CA HIS A 200 -18.90 -1.31 2.09
C HIS A 200 -18.06 -1.25 0.81
N LEU A 201 -18.72 -0.99 -0.33
CA LEU A 201 -18.08 -0.54 -1.55
C LEU A 201 -18.05 0.99 -1.54
N ARG A 202 -16.86 1.58 -1.69
CA ARG A 202 -16.67 3.02 -1.50
C ARG A 202 -15.77 3.62 -2.57
N MET A 203 -15.99 4.90 -2.86
CA MET A 203 -15.07 5.70 -3.65
C MET A 203 -13.93 6.19 -2.76
N ARG A 204 -12.69 6.07 -3.22
CA ARG A 204 -11.50 6.57 -2.52
C ARG A 204 -11.57 8.06 -2.24
N HIS A 205 -12.09 8.85 -3.19
CA HIS A 205 -12.27 10.29 -3.01
C HIS A 205 -13.41 10.65 -2.04
N LEU A 206 -14.40 9.76 -1.84
CA LEU A 206 -15.49 9.92 -0.86
C LEU A 206 -15.19 9.22 0.47
N ALA A 207 -13.95 8.78 0.71
CA ALA A 207 -13.58 8.19 2.00
C ALA A 207 -13.92 9.13 3.18
N TYR A 208 -13.84 10.45 2.96
CA TYR A 208 -14.24 11.45 3.96
C TYR A 208 -15.76 11.53 4.19
N ASP A 209 -16.55 11.34 3.14
CA ASP A 209 -18.01 11.57 3.12
C ASP A 209 -18.79 10.45 3.81
N GLN A 210 -18.09 9.45 4.36
CA GLN A 210 -18.61 8.24 5.04
C GLN A 210 -19.68 7.43 4.26
N THR A 211 -20.06 7.89 3.07
CA THR A 211 -21.14 7.36 2.26
C THR A 211 -20.59 6.24 1.39
N ALA A 212 -21.20 5.07 1.52
CA ALA A 212 -20.91 3.94 0.65
C ALA A 212 -21.70 4.05 -0.64
N LEU A 213 -21.12 3.58 -1.75
CA LEU A 213 -21.85 3.38 -3.00
C LEU A 213 -22.88 2.27 -2.87
N SER A 214 -22.50 1.23 -2.12
CA SER A 214 -23.33 0.11 -1.73
C SER A 214 -22.72 -0.54 -0.50
N SER A 215 -23.53 -1.20 0.30
CA SER A 215 -23.12 -1.96 1.47
C SER A 215 -23.88 -3.26 1.54
N TYR A 216 -23.42 -4.18 2.38
CA TYR A 216 -24.16 -5.38 2.75
C TYR A 216 -23.78 -5.79 4.17
N ASP A 217 -24.79 -5.95 5.03
CA ASP A 217 -24.61 -6.55 6.35
C ASP A 217 -24.37 -8.05 6.18
N THR A 218 -23.18 -8.50 6.54
CA THR A 218 -22.80 -9.90 6.39
C THR A 218 -23.36 -10.78 7.49
N THR A 219 -23.89 -10.20 8.58
CA THR A 219 -24.32 -10.88 9.80
C THR A 219 -23.39 -12.04 10.14
N ASN A 220 -22.08 -11.75 10.22
CA ASN A 220 -21.02 -12.76 10.29
C ASN A 220 -20.80 -13.31 11.72
N ASN A 221 -21.69 -13.01 12.68
CA ASN A 221 -21.85 -13.62 14.01
C ASN A 221 -22.69 -12.67 14.91
N THR A 222 -22.68 -12.86 16.24
CA THR A 222 -23.45 -12.06 17.20
C THR A 222 -22.70 -10.82 17.75
N ASN A 223 -21.45 -10.57 17.36
CA ASN A 223 -20.63 -9.47 17.90
C ASN A 223 -20.32 -8.40 16.86
N ASN A 224 -20.67 -7.15 17.16
CA ASN A 224 -20.44 -5.99 16.30
C ASN A 224 -18.97 -5.51 16.33
N ASN A 225 -18.02 -6.43 16.25
CA ASN A 225 -16.59 -6.12 16.21
C ASN A 225 -16.11 -5.93 14.75
N ARG A 226 -14.91 -5.37 14.61
CA ARG A 226 -14.22 -5.19 13.32
C ARG A 226 -13.42 -6.43 12.93
N GLY A 227 -12.99 -6.47 11.67
CA GLY A 227 -12.14 -7.52 11.12
C GLY A 227 -11.60 -7.10 9.76
N GLY A 228 -11.60 -8.00 8.78
CA GLY A 228 -11.04 -7.72 7.46
C GLY A 228 -11.91 -8.22 6.31
N VAL A 229 -11.76 -7.61 5.14
CA VAL A 229 -12.34 -8.10 3.88
C VAL A 229 -11.24 -8.31 2.84
N SER A 230 -11.37 -9.39 2.09
CA SER A 230 -10.53 -9.67 0.93
C SER A 230 -11.39 -10.14 -0.24
N TYR A 231 -11.17 -9.57 -1.42
CA TYR A 231 -11.79 -10.02 -2.66
C TYR A 231 -10.73 -10.49 -3.66
N ASN A 232 -10.91 -11.69 -4.21
CA ASN A 232 -10.08 -12.28 -5.24
C ASN A 232 -10.93 -12.55 -6.49
N LYS A 233 -10.64 -11.82 -7.57
CA LYS A 233 -11.41 -11.87 -8.81
C LYS A 233 -11.11 -13.15 -9.57
N ALA A 234 -9.87 -13.63 -9.54
CA ALA A 234 -9.44 -14.83 -10.28
C ALA A 234 -10.24 -16.08 -9.88
N ILE A 235 -10.60 -16.20 -8.60
CA ILE A 235 -11.44 -17.29 -8.08
C ILE A 235 -12.90 -16.89 -7.84
N ALA A 236 -13.28 -15.64 -8.15
CA ALA A 236 -14.63 -15.10 -7.94
C ALA A 236 -15.14 -15.25 -6.50
N GLU A 237 -14.29 -14.93 -5.50
CA GLU A 237 -14.64 -15.07 -4.09
C GLU A 237 -14.34 -13.81 -3.28
N LEU A 238 -15.28 -13.47 -2.40
CA LEU A 238 -15.14 -12.44 -1.36
C LEU A 238 -15.16 -13.13 0.00
N VAL A 239 -14.24 -12.74 0.88
CA VAL A 239 -14.17 -13.26 2.24
C VAL A 239 -14.19 -12.13 3.25
N VAL A 240 -14.91 -12.33 4.34
CA VAL A 240 -14.88 -11.45 5.50
C VAL A 240 -14.47 -12.21 6.75
N LEU A 241 -13.58 -11.62 7.53
CA LEU A 241 -13.10 -12.13 8.81
C LEU A 241 -13.78 -11.34 9.94
N ASN A 242 -14.29 -12.04 10.96
CA ASN A 242 -14.80 -11.39 12.16
C ASN A 242 -14.55 -12.25 13.42
N ARG A 243 -14.35 -11.62 14.57
CA ARG A 243 -14.23 -12.32 15.85
C ARG A 243 -15.59 -12.85 16.30
N LYS A 244 -15.62 -14.11 16.72
CA LYS A 244 -16.78 -14.74 17.34
C LYS A 244 -16.73 -14.54 18.86
N LEU A 245 -17.71 -13.85 19.42
CA LEU A 245 -17.83 -13.62 20.86
C LEU A 245 -16.57 -12.94 21.47
N THR A 246 -16.29 -13.17 22.75
CA THR A 246 -15.12 -12.62 23.46
C THR A 246 -13.93 -13.62 23.53
N THR A 247 -13.89 -14.62 22.65
CA THR A 247 -12.83 -15.64 22.60
C THR A 247 -11.82 -15.35 21.49
N ASN A 248 -10.80 -16.21 21.36
CA ASN A 248 -9.86 -16.25 20.24
C ASN A 248 -10.43 -17.01 19.02
N THR A 249 -11.74 -17.23 18.97
CA THR A 249 -12.41 -17.86 17.83
C THR A 249 -12.82 -16.80 16.82
N TYR A 250 -12.59 -17.06 15.54
CA TYR A 250 -12.96 -16.18 14.44
C TYR A 250 -13.79 -16.93 13.43
N THR A 251 -14.68 -16.20 12.75
CA THR A 251 -15.51 -16.68 11.66
C THR A 251 -15.06 -16.02 10.36
N ILE A 252 -14.79 -16.83 9.36
CA ILE A 252 -14.65 -16.39 7.98
C ILE A 252 -15.94 -16.71 7.24
N LYS A 253 -16.60 -15.69 6.69
CA LYS A 253 -17.71 -15.88 5.76
C LYS A 253 -17.21 -15.71 4.33
N LEU A 254 -17.40 -16.77 3.56
CA LEU A 254 -17.07 -16.90 2.15
C LEU A 254 -18.32 -16.59 1.33
N PHE A 255 -18.19 -15.75 0.31
CA PHE A 255 -19.17 -15.54 -0.74
C PHE A 255 -18.55 -15.98 -2.07
N LYS A 256 -19.16 -16.95 -2.73
CA LYS A 256 -18.69 -17.55 -3.97
C LYS A 256 -19.45 -17.03 -5.17
N ASN A 257 -18.90 -17.25 -6.36
CA ASN A 257 -19.46 -16.83 -7.65
C ASN A 257 -19.64 -15.31 -7.75
N ILE A 258 -18.76 -14.55 -7.09
CA ILE A 258 -18.71 -13.09 -7.15
C ILE A 258 -17.72 -12.71 -8.26
N THR A 259 -18.18 -12.79 -9.51
CA THR A 259 -17.29 -12.69 -10.70
C THR A 259 -16.70 -11.30 -10.90
N GLU A 260 -17.40 -10.26 -10.45
CA GLU A 260 -16.97 -8.88 -10.62
C GLU A 260 -17.51 -7.99 -9.51
N ILE A 261 -16.68 -7.09 -9.02
CA ILE A 261 -17.09 -5.94 -8.22
C ILE A 261 -16.49 -4.69 -8.85
N ASN A 262 -17.36 -3.81 -9.31
CA ASN A 262 -17.06 -2.52 -9.90
C ASN A 262 -17.87 -1.42 -9.21
N ARG A 263 -17.69 -0.17 -9.61
CA ARG A 263 -18.33 1.02 -9.04
C ARG A 263 -19.87 0.97 -9.04
N LYS A 264 -20.48 0.23 -9.96
CA LYS A 264 -21.94 0.10 -10.09
C LYS A 264 -22.49 -1.14 -9.37
N THR A 265 -21.62 -1.97 -8.80
CA THR A 265 -22.04 -3.17 -8.10
C THR A 265 -22.92 -2.82 -6.90
N ASN A 266 -24.12 -3.37 -6.87
CA ASN A 266 -24.97 -3.37 -5.69
C ASN A 266 -24.64 -4.61 -4.83
N LEU A 267 -23.87 -4.40 -3.76
CA LEU A 267 -23.46 -5.45 -2.82
C LEU A 267 -24.66 -6.14 -2.18
N ASP A 268 -25.72 -5.41 -1.83
CA ASP A 268 -26.93 -6.01 -1.25
C ASP A 268 -27.55 -7.04 -2.20
N THR A 269 -27.56 -6.76 -3.50
CA THR A 269 -28.10 -7.70 -4.50
C THR A 269 -27.16 -8.89 -4.70
N VAL A 270 -25.88 -8.62 -4.94
CA VAL A 270 -24.91 -9.65 -5.31
C VAL A 270 -24.62 -10.61 -4.15
N LEU A 271 -24.44 -10.08 -2.94
CA LEU A 271 -24.13 -10.91 -1.78
C LEU A 271 -25.40 -11.61 -1.22
N ALA A 272 -26.58 -10.99 -1.28
CA ALA A 272 -27.82 -11.69 -0.94
C ALA A 272 -28.16 -12.81 -1.94
N ALA A 273 -27.87 -12.62 -3.23
CA ALA A 273 -28.00 -13.68 -4.23
C ALA A 273 -27.07 -14.86 -3.92
N ALA A 274 -25.83 -14.60 -3.50
CA ALA A 274 -24.90 -15.65 -3.07
C ALA A 274 -25.44 -16.42 -1.84
N VAL A 275 -26.00 -15.72 -0.85
CA VAL A 275 -26.61 -16.37 0.33
C VAL A 275 -27.82 -17.22 -0.06
N SER A 276 -28.79 -16.64 -0.77
CA SER A 276 -30.03 -17.34 -1.16
C SER A 276 -29.79 -18.50 -2.13
N GLY A 277 -28.75 -18.42 -2.97
CA GLY A 277 -28.33 -19.49 -3.87
C GLY A 277 -27.49 -20.59 -3.22
N GLY A 278 -27.22 -20.54 -1.92
CA GLY A 278 -26.36 -21.51 -1.21
C GLY A 278 -24.86 -21.39 -1.55
N ASN A 279 -24.45 -20.26 -2.15
CA ASN A 279 -23.06 -19.95 -2.52
C ASN A 279 -22.34 -19.14 -1.43
N SER A 280 -22.81 -19.23 -0.18
CA SER A 280 -22.15 -18.61 0.97
C SER A 280 -21.92 -19.64 2.08
N VAL A 281 -20.76 -19.60 2.72
CA VAL A 281 -20.37 -20.52 3.79
C VAL A 281 -19.71 -19.73 4.91
N ALA A 282 -20.02 -20.06 6.17
CA ALA A 282 -19.31 -19.53 7.32
C ALA A 282 -18.47 -20.64 7.96
N LEU A 283 -17.18 -20.38 8.16
CA LEU A 283 -16.22 -21.31 8.73
C LEU A 283 -15.57 -20.69 9.96
N ASP A 284 -15.64 -21.41 11.07
CA ASP A 284 -14.97 -21.00 12.31
C ASP A 284 -13.57 -21.61 12.40
N TYR A 285 -12.65 -20.85 12.99
CA TYR A 285 -11.35 -21.35 13.40
C TYR A 285 -10.91 -20.71 14.72
N THR A 286 -10.00 -21.38 15.41
CA THR A 286 -9.34 -20.82 16.61
C THR A 286 -8.05 -20.15 16.19
N HIS A 287 -7.92 -18.85 16.46
CA HIS A 287 -6.70 -18.09 16.22
C HIS A 287 -5.75 -18.33 17.40
N ALA A 288 -4.72 -19.15 17.16
CA ALA A 288 -3.88 -19.68 18.22
C ALA A 288 -2.87 -18.66 18.77
N ASP A 289 -2.32 -17.79 17.92
CA ASP A 289 -1.22 -16.89 18.25
C ASP A 289 -1.61 -15.42 18.10
N GLY A 290 -0.90 -14.52 18.80
CA GLY A 290 -1.06 -13.07 18.67
C GLY A 290 -2.34 -12.45 19.21
N TYR A 291 -3.24 -13.27 19.76
CA TYR A 291 -4.50 -12.82 20.35
C TYR A 291 -4.35 -12.37 21.80
N ASP A 292 -4.93 -11.21 22.13
CA ASP A 292 -5.08 -10.71 23.50
C ASP A 292 -6.50 -10.15 23.70
N ALA A 293 -7.28 -10.79 24.57
CA ALA A 293 -8.67 -10.40 24.85
C ALA A 293 -8.80 -8.97 25.41
N GLY A 294 -7.74 -8.42 26.01
CA GLY A 294 -7.69 -7.06 26.54
C GLY A 294 -7.27 -6.00 25.52
N ASN A 295 -6.91 -6.39 24.28
CA ASN A 295 -6.32 -5.48 23.30
C ASN A 295 -7.10 -5.49 21.98
N LEU A 296 -7.84 -4.39 21.73
CA LEU A 296 -8.68 -4.20 20.53
C LEU A 296 -7.88 -4.42 19.23
N GLU A 297 -6.61 -4.03 19.18
CA GLU A 297 -5.77 -4.23 17.99
C GLU A 297 -5.71 -5.69 17.54
N THR A 298 -5.61 -6.61 18.51
CA THR A 298 -5.42 -8.05 18.23
C THR A 298 -6.70 -8.74 17.75
N TYR A 299 -7.86 -8.10 17.94
CA TYR A 299 -9.13 -8.72 17.58
C TYR A 299 -10.07 -7.91 16.69
N GLU A 300 -9.80 -6.62 16.51
CA GLU A 300 -10.57 -5.75 15.63
C GLU A 300 -9.81 -5.36 14.36
N ASN A 301 -8.48 -5.27 14.39
CA ASN A 301 -7.67 -4.77 13.27
C ASN A 301 -6.84 -5.89 12.59
N ASN A 302 -7.44 -7.07 12.50
CA ASN A 302 -6.88 -8.20 11.75
C ASN A 302 -7.08 -7.99 10.25
N LYS A 303 -6.02 -8.21 9.47
CA LYS A 303 -6.08 -8.09 8.00
C LYS A 303 -6.04 -9.47 7.40
N ILE A 304 -6.98 -9.74 6.48
CA ILE A 304 -7.07 -11.01 5.75
C ILE A 304 -6.74 -10.80 4.27
N VAL A 305 -6.03 -11.75 3.67
CA VAL A 305 -5.73 -11.77 2.23
C VAL A 305 -6.10 -13.16 1.68
N LEU A 306 -6.93 -13.19 0.63
CA LEU A 306 -7.38 -14.40 -0.06
C LEU A 306 -6.57 -14.64 -1.33
N CYS A 307 -5.89 -15.78 -1.42
CA CYS A 307 -5.02 -16.14 -2.54
C CYS A 307 -5.74 -16.96 -3.61
N ASP A 308 -5.09 -17.12 -4.78
CA ASP A 308 -5.65 -17.75 -5.98
C ASP A 308 -5.86 -19.27 -5.79
N ASP A 309 -5.10 -19.92 -4.90
CA ASP A 309 -5.31 -21.31 -4.49
C ASP A 309 -6.34 -21.48 -3.36
N LYS A 310 -7.04 -20.39 -2.98
CA LYS A 310 -8.05 -20.31 -1.90
C LYS A 310 -7.47 -20.40 -0.48
N THR A 311 -6.15 -20.46 -0.31
CA THR A 311 -5.54 -20.21 1.00
C THR A 311 -5.78 -18.75 1.41
N MET A 312 -5.77 -18.51 2.72
CA MET A 312 -5.92 -17.17 3.26
C MET A 312 -4.78 -16.88 4.24
N PHE A 313 -4.27 -15.66 4.23
CA PHE A 313 -3.31 -15.19 5.23
C PHE A 313 -3.97 -14.16 6.12
N VAL A 314 -3.81 -14.32 7.43
CA VAL A 314 -4.27 -13.35 8.42
C VAL A 314 -3.07 -12.79 9.18
N THR A 315 -2.95 -11.46 9.20
CA THR A 315 -1.96 -10.75 10.01
C THR A 315 -2.60 -10.09 11.22
N THR A 316 -1.92 -10.24 12.35
CA THR A 316 -2.36 -9.76 13.67
C THR A 316 -1.22 -8.99 14.30
N HIS A 317 -1.46 -7.73 14.64
CA HIS A 317 -0.51 -6.94 15.41
C HIS A 317 -0.79 -7.12 16.89
N GLN A 318 0.18 -7.66 17.63
CA GLN A 318 0.16 -7.76 19.07
C GLN A 318 1.07 -6.66 19.67
N PRO A 319 0.49 -5.52 20.11
CA PRO A 319 1.28 -4.40 20.60
C PRO A 319 2.30 -4.81 21.66
N SER A 320 3.51 -4.26 21.52
CA SER A 320 4.71 -4.48 22.32
C SER A 320 5.33 -5.88 22.25
N ASN A 321 4.82 -6.77 21.39
CA ASN A 321 5.29 -8.15 21.27
C ASN A 321 5.68 -8.50 19.83
N TYR A 322 4.72 -8.70 18.93
CA TYR A 322 4.99 -9.15 17.56
C TYR A 322 3.98 -8.66 16.52
N LEU A 323 4.39 -8.68 15.25
CA LEU A 323 3.48 -8.81 14.10
C LEU A 323 3.44 -10.30 13.70
N HIS A 324 2.25 -10.91 13.76
CA HIS A 324 2.02 -12.30 13.39
C HIS A 324 1.47 -12.40 11.97
N ILE A 325 1.79 -13.49 11.28
CA ILE A 325 1.12 -13.93 10.06
C ILE A 325 0.78 -15.41 10.19
N ALA A 326 -0.47 -15.77 9.90
CA ALA A 326 -0.95 -17.14 9.94
C ALA A 326 -1.60 -17.51 8.61
N GLN A 327 -1.29 -18.72 8.13
CA GLN A 327 -1.96 -19.33 6.99
C GLN A 327 -3.21 -20.07 7.44
N LEU A 328 -4.31 -19.86 6.75
CA LEU A 328 -5.56 -20.57 6.92
C LEU A 328 -5.84 -21.40 5.65
N THR A 329 -6.17 -22.66 5.84
CA THR A 329 -6.49 -23.59 4.74
C THR A 329 -7.85 -24.21 4.97
N ARG A 330 -8.73 -24.16 3.97
CA ARG A 330 -10.05 -24.80 4.00
C ARG A 330 -10.01 -26.15 3.28
N ASP A 331 -10.85 -27.08 3.68
CA ASP A 331 -11.02 -28.34 2.96
C ASP A 331 -11.79 -28.12 1.65
N VAL A 332 -11.71 -29.09 0.74
CA VAL A 332 -12.36 -29.03 -0.59
C VAL A 332 -13.87 -28.82 -0.50
N SER A 333 -14.50 -29.29 0.59
CA SER A 333 -15.96 -29.18 0.76
C SER A 333 -16.38 -27.87 1.44
N ASP A 334 -15.44 -27.00 1.83
CA ASP A 334 -15.68 -25.80 2.62
C ASP A 334 -16.52 -26.13 3.87
N THR A 335 -16.08 -27.10 4.65
CA THR A 335 -16.73 -27.52 5.91
C THR A 335 -15.87 -27.22 7.14
N THR A 336 -14.57 -27.07 6.94
CA THR A 336 -13.56 -26.88 7.98
C THR A 336 -12.54 -25.85 7.52
N LEU A 337 -11.99 -25.12 8.49
CA LEU A 337 -10.93 -24.15 8.28
C LEU A 337 -9.84 -24.42 9.31
N SER A 338 -8.64 -24.70 8.82
CA SER A 338 -7.50 -25.05 9.65
C SER A 338 -6.57 -23.85 9.80
N TYR A 339 -6.19 -23.55 11.04
CA TYR A 339 -5.07 -22.67 11.35
C TYR A 339 -3.77 -23.46 11.13
N GLY A 340 -2.99 -23.04 10.14
CA GLY A 340 -1.81 -23.75 9.67
C GLY A 340 -0.51 -23.05 10.04
N ASN A 341 0.39 -22.93 9.06
CA ASN A 341 1.71 -22.33 9.25
C ASN A 341 1.61 -20.93 9.84
N HIS A 342 2.46 -20.66 10.82
CA HIS A 342 2.52 -19.39 11.55
C HIS A 342 3.96 -18.86 11.54
N ALA A 343 4.10 -17.55 11.39
CA ALA A 343 5.34 -16.83 11.63
C ALA A 343 5.06 -15.54 12.39
N GLN A 344 6.09 -15.04 13.05
CA GLN A 344 6.00 -13.79 13.80
C GLN A 344 7.32 -13.03 13.72
N ARG A 345 7.21 -11.70 13.75
CA ARG A 345 8.36 -10.80 13.77
C ARG A 345 8.23 -9.89 14.97
N GLN A 346 9.31 -9.81 15.75
CA GLN A 346 9.32 -9.01 16.98
C GLN A 346 9.17 -7.53 16.66
N VAL A 347 8.31 -6.86 17.41
CA VAL A 347 8.27 -5.40 17.47
C VAL A 347 9.02 -4.94 18.72
N GLY A 348 9.53 -3.71 18.71
CA GLY A 348 10.08 -3.07 19.90
C GLY A 348 9.00 -2.76 20.94
N SER A 349 9.44 -2.43 22.15
CA SER A 349 8.56 -2.13 23.28
C SER A 349 8.90 -0.78 23.93
N PRO A 350 7.92 0.13 24.09
CA PRO A 350 6.50 -0.09 23.81
C PRO A 350 6.16 0.11 22.32
N THR A 351 5.13 -0.60 21.84
CA THR A 351 4.35 -0.28 20.63
C THR A 351 2.87 -0.25 20.96
N TYR A 352 2.09 0.45 20.14
CA TYR A 352 0.67 0.76 20.40
C TYR A 352 -0.22 0.29 19.26
N GLY A 353 -1.43 -0.16 19.59
CA GLY A 353 -2.48 -0.46 18.63
C GLY A 353 -3.42 0.73 18.37
N GLN A 354 -4.40 0.55 17.49
CA GLN A 354 -5.39 1.55 17.10
C GLN A 354 -6.12 2.17 18.30
N SER A 355 -6.39 1.39 19.33
CA SER A 355 -7.14 1.81 20.53
C SER A 355 -6.34 2.68 21.51
N ASN A 356 -5.01 2.73 21.39
CA ASN A 356 -4.12 3.31 22.40
C ASN A 356 -3.68 4.75 22.03
N ASN A 357 -4.63 5.58 21.58
CA ASN A 357 -4.49 6.93 20.98
C ASN A 357 -4.45 6.96 19.44
N ALA A 358 -5.03 8.01 18.87
CA ALA A 358 -5.30 8.16 17.44
C ALA A 358 -4.00 8.29 16.61
N GLY A 359 -3.47 7.17 16.14
CA GLY A 359 -2.35 7.20 15.20
C GLY A 359 -1.50 5.96 15.06
N HIS A 360 -1.81 4.86 15.73
CA HIS A 360 -0.97 3.65 15.71
C HIS A 360 -1.74 2.43 15.22
N GLY A 361 -1.03 1.37 14.86
CA GLY A 361 -1.62 0.08 14.55
C GLY A 361 -1.21 -0.48 13.19
N HIS A 362 -1.95 -1.48 12.78
CA HIS A 362 -1.70 -2.29 11.60
C HIS A 362 -2.41 -1.73 10.37
N MET A 363 -1.65 -1.55 9.30
CA MET A 363 -2.09 -0.99 8.02
C MET A 363 -1.78 -1.97 6.89
N LEU A 364 -2.38 -1.72 5.73
CA LEU A 364 -2.02 -2.40 4.49
C LEU A 364 -1.92 -1.42 3.32
N VAL A 365 -1.16 -1.80 2.30
CA VAL A 365 -1.14 -1.20 0.97
C VAL A 365 -1.15 -2.30 -0.08
N GLN A 366 -2.00 -2.18 -1.09
CA GLN A 366 -2.07 -3.10 -2.21
C GLN A 366 -1.25 -2.58 -3.40
N SER A 367 -0.55 -3.48 -4.07
CA SER A 367 0.09 -3.24 -5.38
C SER A 367 -0.94 -2.84 -6.44
N ARG A 368 -0.52 -2.20 -7.53
CA ARG A 368 -1.45 -1.65 -8.52
C ARG A 368 -2.18 -2.72 -9.34
N ASP A 369 -1.53 -3.84 -9.58
CA ASP A 369 -2.12 -5.02 -10.20
C ASP A 369 -2.95 -5.86 -9.23
N LYS A 370 -2.91 -5.48 -7.94
CA LYS A 370 -3.72 -6.03 -6.85
C LYS A 370 -3.30 -7.44 -6.40
N LYS A 371 -2.15 -7.94 -6.86
CA LYS A 371 -1.67 -9.29 -6.56
C LYS A 371 -0.78 -9.38 -5.33
N ASN A 372 -0.05 -8.33 -4.99
CA ASN A 372 0.75 -8.25 -3.77
C ASN A 372 0.11 -7.31 -2.74
N ILE A 373 0.04 -7.74 -1.47
CA ILE A 373 -0.46 -6.96 -0.34
C ILE A 373 0.65 -6.77 0.69
N PHE A 374 1.03 -5.51 0.95
CA PHE A 374 2.00 -5.14 1.97
C PHE A 374 1.29 -4.86 3.29
N LEU A 375 1.62 -5.61 4.34
CA LEU A 375 0.94 -5.59 5.65
C LEU A 375 1.96 -5.17 6.71
N PHE A 376 1.70 -4.09 7.45
CA PHE A 376 2.75 -3.47 8.25
C PHE A 376 2.23 -2.76 9.50
N CYS A 377 3.10 -2.66 10.50
CA CYS A 377 2.90 -1.86 11.69
C CYS A 377 4.21 -1.14 12.09
N PRO A 378 4.16 -0.16 12.99
CA PRO A 378 5.35 0.44 13.56
C PRO A 378 6.20 -0.58 14.34
N TYR A 379 7.52 -0.48 14.22
CA TYR A 379 8.44 -1.25 15.07
C TYR A 379 8.46 -0.73 16.52
N TYR A 380 8.31 0.57 16.75
CA TYR A 380 8.41 1.20 18.05
C TYR A 380 7.32 2.27 18.27
N GLN A 381 7.13 2.69 19.52
CA GLN A 381 6.16 3.72 19.91
C GLN A 381 6.24 4.95 19.01
N TYR A 382 5.10 5.63 18.89
CA TYR A 382 4.97 6.84 18.08
C TYR A 382 5.24 6.63 16.59
N GLN A 383 4.87 5.47 16.05
CA GLN A 383 4.95 5.17 14.61
C GLN A 383 6.39 5.13 14.07
N ARG A 384 7.35 4.67 14.89
CA ARG A 384 8.77 4.60 14.53
C ARG A 384 9.13 3.21 14.02
N GLY A 385 10.07 3.15 13.08
CA GLY A 385 10.48 1.96 12.36
C GLY A 385 9.31 1.26 11.66
N MET A 386 9.57 0.08 11.14
CA MET A 386 8.55 -0.73 10.46
C MET A 386 8.86 -2.21 10.63
N VAL A 387 7.81 -2.99 10.83
CA VAL A 387 7.82 -4.44 10.66
C VAL A 387 6.70 -4.78 9.69
N SER A 388 6.97 -5.69 8.75
CA SER A 388 6.02 -5.99 7.69
C SER A 388 6.12 -7.41 7.13
N TYR A 389 5.04 -7.84 6.49
CA TYR A 389 4.96 -9.00 5.62
C TYR A 389 4.38 -8.59 4.27
N ILE A 390 4.68 -9.37 3.23
CA ILE A 390 4.04 -9.25 1.92
C ILE A 390 3.34 -10.56 1.60
N VAL A 391 2.06 -10.51 1.25
CA VAL A 391 1.32 -11.67 0.74
C VAL A 391 1.19 -11.55 -0.77
N CYS A 392 1.60 -12.60 -1.49
CA CYS A 392 1.50 -12.71 -2.94
C CYS A 392 0.32 -13.63 -3.28
N LYS A 393 -0.77 -13.07 -3.81
CA LYS A 393 -2.05 -13.78 -4.01
C LYS A 393 -1.97 -14.84 -5.10
N ASP A 394 -1.28 -14.55 -6.19
CA ASP A 394 -1.10 -15.45 -7.35
C ASP A 394 -0.13 -16.60 -7.07
N ARG A 395 0.81 -16.39 -6.15
CA ARG A 395 1.78 -17.42 -5.70
C ARG A 395 1.34 -18.14 -4.42
N SER A 396 0.25 -17.69 -3.80
CA SER A 396 -0.30 -18.25 -2.56
C SER A 396 0.72 -18.40 -1.45
N GLU A 397 1.58 -17.40 -1.29
CA GLU A 397 2.64 -17.39 -0.29
C GLU A 397 2.77 -16.02 0.39
N TYR A 398 3.45 -15.99 1.52
CA TYR A 398 3.93 -14.76 2.12
C TYR A 398 5.46 -14.71 2.12
N LYS A 399 6.01 -13.50 2.15
CA LYS A 399 7.42 -13.20 2.35
C LYS A 399 7.57 -12.22 3.50
N GLU A 400 8.75 -12.22 4.14
CA GLU A 400 9.14 -11.09 4.98
C GLU A 400 9.16 -9.82 4.12
N GLY A 401 8.54 -8.75 4.62
CA GLY A 401 8.59 -7.44 3.97
C GLY A 401 9.79 -6.62 4.45
N PHE A 402 9.76 -5.33 4.16
CA PHE A 402 10.76 -4.39 4.67
C PHE A 402 10.70 -4.30 6.20
N VAL A 403 11.87 -4.43 6.85
CA VAL A 403 12.03 -4.28 8.29
C VAL A 403 13.02 -3.16 8.58
N TRP A 404 12.63 -2.25 9.48
CA TRP A 404 13.49 -1.20 10.00
C TRP A 404 13.31 -1.06 11.50
N GLU A 405 14.23 -1.65 12.25
CA GLU A 405 14.25 -1.68 13.71
C GLU A 405 14.74 -0.34 14.30
N ASN A 406 14.06 0.74 13.90
CA ASN A 406 14.43 2.10 14.26
C ASN A 406 13.52 2.64 15.36
N THR A 407 14.12 3.24 16.39
CA THR A 407 13.40 3.80 17.54
C THR A 407 13.30 5.32 17.50
N THR A 408 13.63 5.95 16.37
CA THR A 408 13.68 7.42 16.19
C THR A 408 12.76 7.91 15.07
N TYR A 409 12.73 7.25 13.92
CA TYR A 409 12.04 7.69 12.69
C TYR A 409 11.06 6.64 12.18
N GLY A 410 9.98 7.06 11.53
CA GLY A 410 9.00 6.17 10.86
C GLY A 410 9.27 5.96 9.38
N ALA A 411 8.59 5.00 8.76
CA ALA A 411 8.68 4.73 7.33
C ALA A 411 7.31 4.63 6.68
N ASN A 412 7.13 5.20 5.50
CA ASN A 412 5.87 5.10 4.76
C ASN A 412 6.00 4.22 3.54
N VAL A 413 4.93 3.49 3.22
CA VAL A 413 4.86 2.59 2.08
C VAL A 413 3.77 3.02 1.11
N GLY A 414 4.03 2.84 -0.18
CA GLY A 414 3.09 3.08 -1.27
C GLY A 414 3.35 2.12 -2.42
N PRO A 415 2.40 1.96 -3.34
CA PRO A 415 2.59 1.10 -4.51
C PRO A 415 3.64 1.67 -5.47
N TYR A 416 4.43 0.79 -6.10
CA TYR A 416 5.47 1.15 -7.07
C TYR A 416 5.49 0.15 -8.24
N GLY A 417 5.54 0.67 -9.46
CA GLY A 417 5.31 -0.13 -10.66
C GLY A 417 3.93 -0.80 -10.61
N ASP A 418 3.82 -1.99 -11.17
CA ASP A 418 2.57 -2.76 -11.12
C ASP A 418 2.46 -3.63 -9.86
N ARG A 419 3.57 -4.28 -9.47
CA ARG A 419 3.61 -5.33 -8.42
C ARG A 419 4.44 -4.98 -7.19
N GLY A 420 5.17 -3.87 -7.22
CA GLY A 420 6.13 -3.48 -6.20
C GLY A 420 5.62 -2.45 -5.20
N PHE A 421 6.53 -2.06 -4.31
CA PHE A 421 6.28 -1.05 -3.27
C PHE A 421 7.47 -0.09 -3.15
N ALA A 422 7.19 1.19 -2.91
CA ALA A 422 8.18 2.18 -2.52
C ALA A 422 8.05 2.44 -1.02
N ILE A 423 9.17 2.40 -0.30
CA ILE A 423 9.27 2.71 1.12
C ILE A 423 10.15 3.93 1.32
N SER A 424 9.58 5.01 1.83
CA SER A 424 10.32 6.19 2.28
C SER A 424 10.73 6.02 3.74
N ARG A 425 12.03 6.08 4.02
CA ARG A 425 12.53 6.23 5.39
C ARG A 425 12.49 7.71 5.74
N ASN A 426 11.63 8.09 6.69
CA ASN A 426 11.36 9.50 6.96
C ASN A 426 12.38 10.09 7.95
N HIS A 427 13.65 10.01 7.56
CA HIS A 427 14.79 10.56 8.29
C HIS A 427 14.89 12.07 8.07
N ASN A 428 15.58 12.76 8.97
CA ASN A 428 15.96 14.15 8.76
C ASN A 428 16.79 14.32 7.46
N TRP A 429 16.41 15.29 6.65
CA TRP A 429 16.95 15.61 5.32
C TRP A 429 18.09 16.65 5.37
N ASP A 430 18.92 16.62 6.41
CA ASP A 430 20.05 17.55 6.56
C ASP A 430 21.19 17.27 5.56
N TRP A 431 21.25 16.07 4.99
CA TRP A 431 22.33 15.64 4.11
C TRP A 431 21.85 14.67 3.02
N PRO A 432 22.26 14.85 1.73
CA PRO A 432 21.80 14.00 0.63
C PRO A 432 22.01 12.50 0.85
N GLY A 433 23.12 12.07 1.45
CA GLY A 433 23.37 10.64 1.68
C GLY A 433 22.68 10.03 2.92
N SER A 434 21.90 10.81 3.67
CA SER A 434 21.04 10.29 4.75
C SER A 434 19.63 9.93 4.25
N GLN A 435 19.33 10.23 3.00
CA GLN A 435 18.05 9.94 2.35
C GLN A 435 18.00 8.49 1.91
N SER A 436 16.84 7.86 2.02
CA SER A 436 16.64 6.48 1.54
C SER A 436 15.19 6.27 1.14
N VAL A 437 14.99 5.93 -0.14
CA VAL A 437 13.75 5.36 -0.65
C VAL A 437 14.08 3.99 -1.19
N VAL A 438 13.50 2.98 -0.56
CA VAL A 438 13.68 1.59 -0.91
C VAL A 438 12.55 1.20 -1.85
N CYS A 439 12.88 0.80 -3.08
CA CYS A 439 11.92 0.17 -3.98
C CYS A 439 12.05 -1.34 -3.84
N MET A 440 10.95 -2.00 -3.48
CA MET A 440 10.82 -3.45 -3.46
C MET A 440 10.11 -3.90 -4.74
N ILE A 441 10.80 -4.69 -5.56
CA ILE A 441 10.32 -5.17 -6.85
C ILE A 441 10.30 -6.69 -6.83
N GLN A 442 9.15 -7.28 -7.13
CA GLN A 442 9.06 -8.73 -7.30
C GLN A 442 9.51 -9.12 -8.72
N LYS A 443 10.40 -10.10 -8.85
CA LYS A 443 10.76 -10.67 -10.14
C LYS A 443 9.64 -11.57 -10.66
N GLU A 444 9.27 -11.37 -11.91
CA GLU A 444 8.27 -12.20 -12.60
C GLU A 444 8.70 -13.68 -12.68
N THR A 445 9.98 -13.93 -12.96
CA THR A 445 10.50 -15.27 -13.26
C THR A 445 10.39 -16.25 -12.09
N ASP A 446 10.70 -15.80 -10.88
CA ASP A 446 10.85 -16.66 -9.71
C ASP A 446 10.10 -16.15 -8.46
N GLY A 447 9.51 -14.96 -8.52
CA GLY A 447 8.78 -14.36 -7.39
C GLY A 447 9.68 -13.79 -6.29
N THR A 448 11.01 -13.82 -6.47
CA THR A 448 11.94 -13.25 -5.50
C THR A 448 11.85 -11.73 -5.48
N TRP A 449 12.09 -11.14 -4.31
CA TRP A 449 12.07 -9.69 -4.13
C TRP A 449 13.47 -9.11 -4.27
N ILE A 450 13.57 -8.02 -5.02
CA ILE A 450 14.76 -7.18 -5.12
C ILE A 450 14.47 -5.90 -4.36
N GLU A 451 15.41 -5.51 -3.50
CA GLU A 451 15.41 -4.19 -2.86
C GLU A 451 16.45 -3.30 -3.54
N THR A 452 16.03 -2.12 -3.97
CA THR A 452 16.94 -1.08 -4.47
C THR A 452 16.78 0.17 -3.63
N ASP A 453 17.86 0.61 -2.98
CA ASP A 453 17.90 1.90 -2.31
C ASP A 453 18.33 2.98 -3.30
N THR A 454 17.48 3.98 -3.48
CA THR A 454 17.71 5.15 -4.35
C THR A 454 18.18 6.37 -3.56
N GLY A 455 18.60 6.16 -2.31
CA GLY A 455 19.19 7.16 -1.44
C GLY A 455 20.30 7.99 -2.10
N GLY A 456 20.29 9.30 -1.84
CA GLY A 456 21.25 10.25 -2.42
C GLY A 456 20.94 10.72 -3.85
N GLN A 457 19.96 10.13 -4.53
CA GLN A 457 19.49 10.59 -5.85
C GLN A 457 18.28 11.53 -5.76
N MET A 458 17.72 11.73 -4.56
CA MET A 458 16.60 12.64 -4.37
C MET A 458 17.09 14.07 -4.14
N ASP A 459 16.49 15.02 -4.85
CA ASP A 459 16.83 16.43 -4.71
C ASP A 459 16.57 16.91 -3.28
N ASN A 460 17.60 17.43 -2.62
CA ASN A 460 17.44 18.22 -1.41
C ASN A 460 17.03 19.63 -1.79
N ASN A 461 15.90 20.10 -1.24
CA ASN A 461 15.57 21.52 -1.23
C ASN A 461 16.53 22.23 -0.25
N SER A 462 17.77 22.35 -0.71
CA SER A 462 19.06 22.63 -0.05
C SER A 462 19.18 23.89 0.81
N TRP A 463 18.06 24.49 1.19
CA TRP A 463 18.00 25.76 1.89
C TRP A 463 17.55 25.59 3.34
N TRP A 464 16.97 24.44 3.71
CA TRP A 464 16.32 24.24 4.99
C TRP A 464 17.02 23.11 5.76
N THR A 465 17.71 23.46 6.83
CA THR A 465 18.23 22.51 7.81
C THR A 465 17.06 22.03 8.65
N THR A 466 16.86 20.71 8.77
CA THR A 466 15.74 20.06 9.50
C THR A 466 14.44 19.95 8.70
N MET A 467 14.40 19.04 7.70
CA MET A 467 13.19 18.67 6.94
C MET A 467 12.93 17.16 7.05
N TYR A 468 11.66 16.74 7.18
CA TYR A 468 11.30 15.33 7.26
C TYR A 468 10.36 14.98 6.12
N PRO A 469 10.81 14.12 5.18
CA PRO A 469 9.99 13.77 4.05
C PRO A 469 8.85 12.85 4.49
N CYS A 470 7.79 12.81 3.70
CA CYS A 470 6.83 11.72 3.74
C CYS A 470 6.50 11.25 2.33
N LEU A 471 6.17 9.96 2.22
CA LEU A 471 5.70 9.39 0.97
C LEU A 471 4.26 9.84 0.72
N VAL A 472 3.99 10.27 -0.50
CA VAL A 472 2.65 10.59 -0.98
C VAL A 472 2.34 9.67 -2.17
N PRO A 473 1.57 8.60 -1.95
CA PRO A 473 1.06 7.79 -3.05
C PRO A 473 0.20 8.66 -3.97
N LEU A 474 0.45 8.56 -5.27
CA LEU A 474 -0.36 9.25 -6.26
C LEU A 474 -1.60 8.40 -6.54
N ASN A 475 -2.77 8.93 -6.15
CA ASN A 475 -4.05 8.32 -6.48
C ASN A 475 -4.32 8.60 -7.97
N TYR A 476 -4.31 7.54 -8.78
CA TYR A 476 -4.64 7.57 -10.20
C TYR A 476 -6.09 7.22 -10.47
#